data_AF-A0A8E2JLB8-F1
#
_entry.id   AF-A0A8E2JLB8-F1
#
_cell.length_a   1.000
_cell.length_b   1.000
_cell.length_c   1.000
_cell.angle_alpha   90.00
_cell.angle_beta   90.00
_cell.angle_gamma   90.00
#
_symmetry.space_group_name_H-M   'P 1'
#
loop_
_entity.id
_entity.type
_entity.pdbx_description
1 polymer ?
#
loop_
_entity_poly.entity_id
_entity_poly.type
_entity_poly.pdbx_seq_one_letter_code
_entity_poly.pdbx_strand_id
1 'polypeptide(L)'
;YEALSYVWDQESTSCNSTSTPEIKIQTKSGITYLPVTLNLLATLKELRDENEDRYFWVEAICINQEAKAEKSTQVPLMDKIYSKATNVVVWLGDTHNSPEALALMKKIRYLKRYNQFVENCTL
;
A
#
# COMPACT_ATOMS: atom_id res chain seq x y z
N TYR A 1 -6.94 2.32 10.74
CA TYR A 1 -6.66 1.65 9.46
C TYR A 1 -5.18 1.33 9.41
N GLU A 2 -4.81 0.30 8.68
CA GLU A 2 -3.43 0.01 8.27
C GLU A 2 -3.16 0.68 6.92
N ALA A 3 -1.94 1.13 6.65
CA ALA A 3 -1.57 1.66 5.34
C ALA A 3 -0.76 0.61 4.56
N LEU A 4 -1.09 0.40 3.28
CA LEU A 4 -0.38 -0.52 2.41
C LEU A 4 0.65 0.23 1.56
N SER A 5 1.92 -0.13 1.72
CA SER A 5 3.02 0.31 0.86
C SER A 5 3.43 -0.86 -0.04
N TYR A 6 3.22 -0.75 -1.34
CA TYR A 6 3.56 -1.79 -2.32
C TYR A 6 4.09 -1.13 -3.60
N VAL A 7 4.81 -1.91 -4.40
CA VAL A 7 5.30 -1.42 -5.71
C VAL A 7 4.18 -1.52 -6.73
N TRP A 8 3.89 -0.44 -7.44
CA TRP A 8 2.97 -0.50 -8.57
C TRP A 8 3.64 -1.29 -9.68
N ASP A 9 2.89 -2.14 -10.39
CA ASP A 9 3.42 -2.86 -11.54
C ASP A 9 4.02 -1.82 -12.52
N GLN A 10 5.33 -1.89 -12.72
CA GLN A 10 5.98 -1.17 -13.82
C GLN A 10 5.42 -1.78 -15.09
N GLU A 11 4.84 -0.97 -15.97
CA GLU A 11 4.19 -1.40 -17.22
C GLU A 11 4.98 -2.54 -17.89
N SER A 12 4.54 -3.77 -17.66
CA SER A 12 5.10 -4.93 -18.35
C SER A 12 4.42 -5.00 -19.71
N THR A 13 5.03 -4.29 -20.65
CA THR A 13 5.36 -4.81 -21.98
C THR A 13 4.30 -5.74 -22.60
N SER A 14 3.47 -5.17 -23.49
CA SER A 14 2.91 -5.84 -24.67
C SER A 14 2.61 -7.35 -24.52
N CYS A 15 1.57 -7.73 -23.80
CA CYS A 15 0.92 -9.02 -24.01
C CYS A 15 -0.47 -8.78 -24.61
N ASN A 16 -0.66 -9.27 -25.83
CA ASN A 16 -1.86 -9.11 -26.62
C ASN A 16 -3.03 -9.86 -25.94
N SER A 17 -3.90 -9.09 -25.26
CA SER A 17 -5.14 -9.51 -24.56
C SER A 17 -4.89 -10.31 -23.24
N THR A 18 -5.69 -10.27 -22.17
CA THR A 18 -7.14 -10.03 -22.04
C THR A 18 -7.49 -9.77 -20.55
N SER A 19 -8.33 -8.77 -20.26
CA SER A 19 -8.91 -8.38 -18.95
C SER A 19 -7.97 -7.95 -17.82
N THR A 20 -8.05 -6.66 -17.46
CA THR A 20 -7.57 -6.11 -16.18
C THR A 20 -8.31 -6.77 -15.02
N PRO A 21 -7.62 -7.26 -13.97
CA PRO A 21 -8.31 -7.81 -12.82
C PRO A 21 -9.11 -6.73 -12.09
N GLU A 22 -10.23 -7.11 -11.48
CA GLU A 22 -11.08 -6.20 -10.72
C GLU A 22 -11.33 -6.72 -9.30
N ILE A 23 -11.50 -5.79 -8.36
CA ILE A 23 -11.97 -6.09 -7.01
C ILE A 23 -13.41 -5.60 -6.84
N LYS A 24 -14.21 -6.38 -6.11
CA LYS A 24 -15.56 -6.01 -5.72
C LYS A 24 -15.49 -5.01 -4.55
N ILE A 25 -16.13 -3.86 -4.70
CA ILE A 25 -16.22 -2.83 -3.66
C ILE A 25 -17.67 -2.65 -3.25
N GLN A 26 -17.93 -2.73 -1.95
CA GLN A 26 -19.24 -2.40 -1.38
C GLN A 26 -19.23 -0.94 -0.90
N THR A 27 -20.13 -0.13 -1.44
CA THR A 27 -20.31 1.28 -1.09
C THR A 27 -21.71 1.51 -0.51
N LYS A 28 -21.95 2.72 0.02
CA LYS A 28 -23.30 3.15 0.44
C LYS A 28 -24.31 3.13 -0.72
N SER A 29 -23.83 3.28 -1.96
CA SER A 29 -24.65 3.29 -3.18
C SER A 29 -24.82 1.91 -3.81
N GLY A 30 -24.24 0.86 -3.21
CA GLY A 30 -24.29 -0.51 -3.71
C GLY A 30 -22.91 -1.09 -4.04
N ILE A 31 -22.91 -2.21 -4.75
CA ILE A 31 -21.71 -2.93 -5.17
C ILE A 31 -21.20 -2.34 -6.49
N THR A 32 -19.90 -2.09 -6.57
CA THR A 32 -19.19 -1.74 -7.80
C THR A 32 -17.93 -2.60 -7.95
N TYR A 33 -17.26 -2.50 -9.10
CA TYR A 33 -16.02 -3.19 -9.39
C TYR A 33 -14.95 -2.16 -9.74
N LEU A 34 -13.75 -2.32 -9.19
CA LEU A 34 -12.63 -1.43 -9.42
C LEU A 34 -11.50 -2.23 -10.09
N PRO A 35 -11.06 -1.81 -11.29
CA PRO A 35 -9.85 -2.36 -11.91
C PRO A 35 -8.63 -2.10 -11.04
N VAL A 36 -7.80 -3.11 -10.86
CA VAL A 36 -6.56 -3.05 -10.09
C VAL A 36 -5.42 -3.67 -10.87
N THR A 37 -4.19 -3.43 -10.45
CA THR A 37 -3.03 -4.14 -11.03
C THR A 37 -2.97 -5.57 -10.48
N LEU A 38 -2.22 -6.44 -11.17
CA LEU A 38 -2.03 -7.82 -10.74
C LEU A 38 -1.32 -7.89 -9.39
N ASN A 39 -0.29 -7.06 -9.18
CA ASN A 39 0.40 -7.03 -7.90
C ASN A 39 -0.50 -6.55 -6.76
N LEU A 40 -1.35 -5.54 -6.98
CA LEU A 40 -2.30 -5.11 -5.95
C LEU A 40 -3.30 -6.22 -5.63
N LEU A 41 -3.84 -6.92 -6.64
CA LEU A 41 -4.75 -8.04 -6.40
C LEU A 41 -4.07 -9.16 -5.60
N ALA A 42 -2.84 -9.55 -5.97
CA ALA A 42 -2.08 -10.56 -5.26
C ALA A 42 -1.83 -10.13 -3.80
N THR A 43 -1.37 -8.90 -3.59
CA THR A 43 -1.13 -8.33 -2.27
C THR A 43 -2.39 -8.38 -1.39
N LEU A 44 -3.54 -7.96 -1.92
CA LEU A 44 -4.81 -7.97 -1.16
C LEU A 44 -5.31 -9.38 -0.83
N LYS A 45 -4.98 -10.38 -1.67
CA LYS A 45 -5.29 -11.78 -1.38
C LYS A 45 -4.43 -12.32 -0.24
N GLU A 46 -3.13 -12.06 -0.27
CA GLU A 46 -2.18 -12.49 0.76
C GLU A 46 -2.43 -11.80 2.12
N LEU A 47 -2.90 -10.56 2.09
CA LEU A 47 -3.22 -9.82 3.31
C LEU A 47 -4.61 -10.15 3.88
N ARG A 48 -5.42 -10.94 3.17
CA ARG A 48 -6.74 -11.33 3.65
C ARG A 48 -6.59 -12.27 4.84
N ASP A 49 -7.24 -11.92 5.95
CA ASP A 49 -7.44 -12.83 7.07
C ASP A 49 -8.83 -13.47 6.92
N GLU A 50 -8.93 -14.78 7.14
CA GLU A 50 -10.21 -15.51 7.04
C GLU A 50 -11.09 -15.32 8.28
N ASN A 51 -10.51 -14.86 9.40
CA ASN A 51 -11.15 -14.77 10.70
C ASN A 51 -11.47 -13.33 11.10
N GLU A 52 -10.75 -12.33 10.55
CA GLU A 52 -10.90 -10.93 10.94
C GLU A 52 -10.97 -9.96 9.75
N ASP A 53 -11.88 -8.98 9.86
CA ASP A 53 -11.94 -7.86 8.92
C ASP A 53 -10.75 -6.91 9.13
N ARG A 54 -10.07 -6.57 8.04
CA ARG A 54 -8.94 -5.63 8.05
C ARG A 54 -9.27 -4.34 7.32
N TYR A 55 -8.95 -3.21 7.94
CA TYR A 55 -9.19 -1.88 7.37
C TYR A 55 -7.91 -1.31 6.79
N PHE A 56 -7.78 -1.33 5.46
CA PHE A 56 -6.63 -0.78 4.76
C PHE A 56 -6.91 0.58 4.10
N TRP A 57 -5.92 1.45 4.17
CA TRP A 57 -5.75 2.55 3.23
C TRP A 57 -4.77 2.11 2.14
N VAL A 58 -5.23 2.14 0.89
CA VAL A 58 -4.45 1.79 -0.29
C VAL A 58 -4.58 2.94 -1.28
N GLU A 59 -3.49 3.62 -1.59
CA GLU A 59 -3.49 4.81 -2.46
C GLU A 59 -4.20 4.62 -3.79
N ALA A 60 -4.01 3.48 -4.46
CA ALA A 60 -4.66 3.17 -5.74
C ALA A 60 -6.19 2.99 -5.65
N ILE A 61 -6.72 2.76 -4.45
CA ILE A 61 -8.16 2.57 -4.19
C ILE A 61 -8.76 3.83 -3.55
N CYS A 62 -8.06 4.41 -2.57
CA CYS A 62 -8.57 5.50 -1.74
C CYS A 62 -8.40 6.88 -2.36
N ILE A 63 -7.55 7.04 -3.38
CA ILE A 63 -7.37 8.30 -4.12
C ILE A 63 -7.93 8.10 -5.52
N ASN A 64 -8.77 9.03 -5.98
CA ASN A 64 -9.18 9.01 -7.38
C ASN A 64 -7.98 9.28 -8.30
N GLN A 65 -7.53 8.22 -8.98
CA GLN A 65 -6.36 8.26 -9.84
C GLN A 65 -6.58 9.02 -11.16
N GLU A 66 -7.80 9.42 -11.49
CA GLU A 66 -8.09 10.22 -12.68
C GLU A 66 -8.20 11.73 -12.34
N ALA A 67 -8.49 12.05 -11.07
CA ALA A 67 -8.69 13.43 -10.62
C ALA A 67 -7.38 14.09 -10.19
N LYS A 68 -6.73 14.82 -11.11
CA LYS A 68 -5.50 15.57 -10.81
C LYS A 68 -5.62 16.51 -9.60
N ALA A 69 -6.77 17.16 -9.42
CA ALA A 69 -7.05 18.05 -8.30
C ALA A 69 -7.06 17.34 -6.94
N GLU A 70 -7.57 16.10 -6.90
CA GLU A 70 -7.54 15.28 -5.70
C GLU A 70 -6.10 14.85 -5.42
N LYS A 71 -5.36 14.36 -6.41
CA LYS A 71 -3.95 13.99 -6.23
C LYS A 71 -3.11 15.13 -5.70
N SER A 72 -3.27 16.34 -6.23
CA SER A 72 -2.52 17.52 -5.74
C SER A 72 -2.81 17.85 -4.27
N THR A 73 -3.95 17.39 -3.74
CA THR A 73 -4.32 17.56 -2.34
C THR A 73 -3.89 16.38 -1.48
N GLN A 74 -4.05 15.15 -1.97
CA GLN A 74 -3.79 13.93 -1.22
C GLN A 74 -2.30 13.58 -1.13
N VAL A 75 -1.53 13.77 -2.21
CA VAL A 75 -0.10 13.41 -2.24
C VAL A 75 0.70 14.16 -1.15
N PRO A 76 0.52 15.49 -0.95
CA PRO A 76 1.18 16.19 0.15
C PRO A 76 0.74 15.77 1.55
N LEU A 77 -0.35 15.00 1.70
CA LEU A 77 -0.85 14.51 2.98
C LEU A 77 -0.41 13.07 3.28
N MET A 78 0.33 12.43 2.38
CA MET A 78 0.74 11.03 2.57
C MET A 78 1.57 10.85 3.83
N ASP A 79 2.45 11.79 4.18
CA ASP A 79 3.21 11.79 5.44
C ASP A 79 2.27 11.63 6.65
N LYS A 80 1.19 12.41 6.70
CA LYS A 80 0.18 12.38 7.77
C LYS A 80 -0.68 11.13 7.75
N ILE A 81 -1.00 10.62 6.56
CA ILE A 81 -1.81 9.39 6.40
C ILE A 81 -1.01 8.20 6.93
N TYR A 82 0.22 8.02 6.44
CA TYR A 82 1.09 6.93 6.88
C TYR A 82 1.46 7.07 8.36
N SER A 83 1.69 8.28 8.87
CA SER A 83 2.00 8.48 10.31
C SER A 83 0.83 8.17 11.24
N LYS A 84 -0.41 8.26 10.74
CA LYS A 84 -1.64 8.00 11.52
C LYS A 84 -2.16 6.57 11.35
N ALA A 85 -1.56 5.77 10.48
CA ALA A 85 -1.91 4.37 10.33
C ALA A 85 -1.50 3.59 11.58
N THR A 86 -2.33 2.62 12.00
CA THR A 86 -1.99 1.74 13.13
C THR A 86 -0.73 0.93 12.83
N ASN A 87 -0.61 0.45 11.59
CA ASN A 87 0.56 -0.21 11.05
C ASN A 87 0.74 0.22 9.59
N VAL A 88 1.99 0.20 9.12
CA VAL A 88 2.31 0.26 7.69
C VAL A 88 2.75 -1.13 7.26
N VAL A 89 1.96 -1.76 6.39
CA VAL A 89 2.28 -3.06 5.78
C VAL A 89 3.07 -2.79 4.51
N VAL A 90 4.31 -3.26 4.48
CA VAL A 90 5.18 -3.13 3.31
C VAL A 90 5.19 -4.45 2.55
N TRP A 91 4.61 -4.45 1.35
CA TRP A 91 4.60 -5.59 0.45
C TRP A 91 5.80 -5.53 -0.51
N LEU A 92 6.61 -6.58 -0.50
CA LEU A 92 7.85 -6.68 -1.29
C LEU A 92 7.76 -7.69 -2.43
N GLY A 93 6.55 -8.15 -2.74
CA GLY A 93 6.33 -9.27 -3.66
C GLY A 93 6.47 -10.62 -2.96
N ASP A 94 6.12 -11.67 -3.71
CA ASP A 94 6.27 -13.07 -3.30
C ASP A 94 7.76 -13.43 -3.24
N THR A 95 8.38 -13.06 -2.12
CA THR A 95 9.78 -13.31 -1.86
C THR A 95 9.93 -14.06 -0.55
N HIS A 96 9.59 -15.35 -0.57
CA HIS A 96 9.99 -16.27 0.48
C HIS A 96 11.54 -16.22 0.65
N ASN A 97 12.02 -15.39 1.59
CA ASN A 97 13.43 -15.13 1.93
C ASN A 97 14.25 -14.24 0.95
N SER A 98 13.73 -13.11 0.48
CA SER A 98 14.59 -12.15 -0.25
C SER A 98 15.62 -11.45 0.66
N PRO A 99 16.91 -11.41 0.27
CA PRO A 99 17.92 -10.54 0.89
C PRO A 99 17.50 -9.06 0.94
N GLU A 100 16.71 -8.61 -0.04
CA GLU A 100 16.15 -7.27 -0.16
C GLU A 100 15.18 -6.94 0.97
N ALA A 101 14.27 -7.87 1.32
CA ALA A 101 13.38 -7.71 2.46
C ALA A 101 14.16 -7.62 3.78
N LEU A 102 15.17 -8.47 3.96
CA LEU A 102 16.05 -8.41 5.13
C LEU A 102 16.85 -7.10 5.19
N ALA A 103 17.32 -6.59 4.05
CA ALA A 103 18.02 -5.31 3.97
C ALA A 103 17.10 -4.13 4.29
N LEU A 104 15.85 -4.15 3.83
CA LEU A 104 14.85 -3.14 4.18
C LEU A 104 14.53 -3.18 5.67
N MET A 105 14.30 -4.37 6.25
CA MET A 105 14.06 -4.51 7.69
C MET A 105 15.24 -3.96 8.52
N LYS A 106 16.48 -4.20 8.07
CA LYS A 106 17.68 -3.60 8.70
C LYS A 106 17.65 -2.07 8.62
N LYS A 107 17.37 -1.49 7.45
CA LYS A 107 17.28 -0.03 7.27
C LYS A 107 16.16 0.61 8.12
N ILE A 108 14.97 0.01 8.16
CA ILE A 108 13.85 0.50 8.98
C ILE A 108 14.21 0.48 10.47
N ARG A 109 14.93 -0.56 10.93
CA ARG A 109 15.42 -0.63 12.32
C ARG A 109 16.39 0.51 12.65
N TYR A 110 17.28 0.86 11.73
CA TYR A 110 18.19 2.01 11.90
C TYR A 110 17.43 3.34 11.96
N LEU A 111 16.38 3.53 11.15
CA LEU A 111 15.58 4.74 11.15
C LEU A 111 14.77 4.92 12.44
N LYS A 112 14.20 3.84 13.00
CA LYS A 112 13.56 3.89 14.33
C LYS A 112 14.53 4.33 15.42
N ARG A 113 15.76 3.79 15.39
CA ARG A 113 16.81 4.15 16.35
C ARG A 113 17.29 5.59 16.15
N TYR A 114 17.34 6.08 14.92
CA TYR A 114 17.65 7.47 14.61
C TYR A 114 16.57 8.42 15.12
N ASN A 115 15.28 8.13 14.88
CA ASN A 115 14.18 8.96 15.41
C ASN A 115 14.18 8.99 16.95
N GLN A 116 14.38 7.84 17.60
CA GLN A 116 14.50 7.78 19.06
C GLN A 116 15.73 8.55 19.58
N PHE A 117 16.84 8.53 18.84
CA PHE A 117 18.02 9.33 19.15
C PHE A 117 17.76 10.83 18.99
N VAL A 118 17.10 11.25 17.90
CA VAL A 118 16.75 12.65 17.65
C VAL A 118 15.78 13.18 18.71
N GLU A 119 14.76 12.41 19.08
CA GLU A 119 13.81 12.75 20.16
C GLU A 119 14.52 12.87 21.53
N ASN A 120 15.49 11.99 21.81
CA ASN A 120 16.28 12.04 23.05
C ASN A 120 17.36 13.13 23.07
N CYS A 121 17.76 13.65 21.92
CA CYS A 121 18.75 14.73 21.79
C CYS A 121 18.12 16.13 21.64
N THR A 122 16.79 16.23 21.57
CA THR A 122 16.06 17.51 21.52
C THR A 122 15.48 17.94 22.88
N LEU A 123 15.91 17.29 23.97
CA LEU A 123 15.75 17.72 25.37
C LEU A 123 17.10 18.19 25.93
#